data_AF-K1TYW4-F1
#
_entry.id   AF-K1TYW4-F1
#
_cell.length_a   1.000
_cell.length_b   1.000
_cell.length_c   1.000
_cell.angle_alpha   90.00
_cell.angle_beta   90.00
_cell.angle_gamma   90.00
#
_symmetry.space_group_name_H-M   'P 1'
#
loop_
_entity.id
_entity.type
_entity.pdbx_description
1 polymer ?
#
loop_
_entity_poly.entity_id
_entity_poly.type
_entity_poly.pdbx_seq_one_letter_code
_entity_poly.pdbx_strand_id
1 'polypeptide(L)' 'MIELKLKNNGGKKAAIQQILDNKYLEPFQADNRKVIGLGIELDEEGKGLLDWGITEE' A
#
# COMPACT_ATOMS: atom_id res chain seq x y z
N MET A 1 -12.34 -3.00 2.03
CA MET A 1 -11.03 -3.31 1.43
C MET A 1 -10.83 -2.33 0.29
N ILE A 2 -9.80 -1.49 0.32
CA ILE A 2 -9.44 -0.58 -0.77
C ILE A 2 -8.26 -1.21 -1.51
N GLU A 3 -8.30 -1.25 -2.84
CA GLU A 3 -7.19 -1.67 -3.70
C GLU A 3 -6.81 -0.50 -4.60
N LEU A 4 -5.52 -0.13 -4.60
CA LEU A 4 -4.96 0.90 -5.48
C LEU A 4 -3.89 0.23 -6.37
N LYS A 5 -4.09 0.28 -7.69
CA LYS A 5 -3.13 -0.28 -8.67
C LYS A 5 -2.38 0.85 -9.37
N LEU A 6 -1.06 0.87 -9.18
CA LEU A 6 -0.18 1.88 -9.73
C LEU A 6 0.86 1.21 -10.64
N LYS A 7 1.11 1.79 -11.82
CA LYS A 7 2.12 1.31 -12.77
C LYS A 7 3.36 2.20 -12.69
N ASN A 8 4.55 1.59 -12.63
CA ASN A 8 5.86 2.25 -12.74
C ASN A 8 6.17 3.38 -11.74
N ASN A 9 5.94 3.16 -10.44
CA ASN A 9 6.09 4.21 -9.42
C ASN A 9 7.32 4.07 -8.48
N GLY A 10 8.30 3.22 -8.77
CA GLY A 10 9.53 3.14 -7.95
C GLY A 10 9.50 2.13 -6.79
N GLY A 11 8.73 1.05 -6.96
CA GLY A 11 8.74 -0.14 -6.11
C GLY A 11 8.02 0.01 -4.76
N LYS A 12 8.26 -0.94 -3.85
CA LYS A 12 7.50 -1.07 -2.59
C LYS A 12 7.56 0.17 -1.70
N LYS A 13 8.71 0.86 -1.66
CA LYS A 13 8.89 2.07 -0.84
C LYS A 13 7.97 3.19 -1.29
N ALA A 14 7.83 3.37 -2.60
CA ALA A 14 6.94 4.37 -3.16
C ALA A 14 5.47 4.03 -2.90
N ALA A 15 5.10 2.74 -2.95
CA ALA A 15 3.75 2.30 -2.58
C ALA A 15 3.43 2.62 -1.11
N ILE A 16 4.35 2.33 -0.18
CA ILE A 16 4.19 2.66 1.24
C ILE A 16 4.11 4.17 1.46
N GLN A 17 5.01 4.95 0.86
CA GLN A 17 5.02 6.40 1.00
C GLN A 17 3.71 7.02 0.52
N GLN A 18 3.14 6.53 -0.58
CA GLN A 18 1.85 7.00 -1.07
C GLN A 18 0.69 6.67 -0.13
N ILE A 19 0.71 5.51 0.54
CA ILE A 19 -0.30 5.15 1.53
C ILE A 19 -0.30 6.18 2.67
N LEU A 20 0.89 6.58 3.13
CA LEU A 20 1.08 7.56 4.20
C LEU A 20 0.75 8.98 3.74
N ASP A 21 1.30 9.43 2.62
CA ASP A 21 1.14 10.80 2.11
C ASP A 21 -0.32 11.13 1.80
N ASN A 22 -1.08 10.15 1.29
CA ASN A 22 -2.49 10.32 0.97
C ASN A 22 -3.42 9.95 2.14
N LYS A 23 -2.88 9.62 3.31
CA LYS A 23 -3.66 9.34 4.53
C LYS A 23 -4.75 8.28 4.32
N TYR A 24 -4.46 7.26 3.52
CA TYR A 24 -5.46 6.24 3.18
C TYR A 24 -5.88 5.38 4.37
N LEU A 25 -5.14 5.43 5.48
CA LEU A 25 -5.46 4.72 6.71
C LEU A 25 -6.47 5.49 7.59
N GLU A 26 -6.48 6.82 7.54
CA GLU A 26 -7.31 7.69 8.42
C GLU A 26 -8.81 7.35 8.39
N PRO A 27 -9.46 7.08 7.23
CA PRO A 27 -10.88 6.75 7.20
C PRO A 27 -11.26 5.45 7.93
N PHE A 28 -10.28 4.58 8.19
CA PHE A 28 -10.49 3.26 8.80
C PHE A 28 -10.10 3.22 10.28
N GLN A 29 -9.38 4.22 10.78
CA GLN A 29 -8.95 4.33 12.18
C GLN A 29 -10.09 4.62 13.16
N ALA A 30 -11.27 5.03 12.65
CA ALA A 30 -12.44 5.35 13.46
C ALA A 30 -13.04 4.13 14.17
N ASP A 31 -12.73 2.93 13.69
CA ASP A 31 -13.12 1.68 14.33
C ASP A 31 -11.94 1.20 15.19
N ASN A 32 -12.18 0.65 16.39
CA ASN A 32 -11.15 0.13 17.31
C ASN A 32 -10.37 -1.10 16.76
N ARG A 33 -10.33 -1.25 15.43
CA ARG A 33 -9.69 -2.32 14.69
C ARG A 33 -8.33 -1.84 14.23
N LYS A 34 -7.36 -2.75 14.27
CA LYS A 34 -6.03 -2.49 13.72
C LYS A 34 -6.14 -2.25 12.21
N VAL A 35 -5.71 -1.07 11.77
CA VAL A 35 -5.63 -0.71 10.35
C VAL A 35 -4.19 -0.86 9.88
N ILE A 36 -4.00 -1.61 8.79
CA ILE A 36 -2.69 -1.77 8.16
C ILE A 36 -2.77 -1.39 6.69
N GLY A 37 -1.74 -0.70 6.21
CA GLY A 37 -1.50 -0.46 4.78
C GLY A 37 -0.61 -1.54 4.22
N LEU A 38 -0.98 -2.13 3.08
CA LEU A 38 -0.18 -3.14 2.38
C LEU A 38 0.35 -2.54 1.07
N GLY A 39 1.66 -2.30 1.02
CA GLY A 39 2.37 -1.90 -0.20
C GLY A 39 2.88 -3.14 -0.92
N ILE A 40 2.49 -3.32 -2.18
CA ILE A 40 2.88 -4.47 -3.01
C ILE A 40 3.66 -3.98 -4.22
N GLU A 41 4.77 -4.65 -4.52
CA GLU A 41 5.53 -4.48 -5.74
C GLU A 41 5.37 -5.72 -6.63
N LEU A 42 4.88 -5.50 -7.84
CA LEU A 42 4.70 -6.54 -8.85
C LEU A 42 5.77 -6.42 -9.93
N ASP A 43 6.00 -7.51 -10.65
CA ASP A 43 6.81 -7.51 -11.88
C ASP A 43 6.20 -6.61 -12.95
N GLU A 44 6.96 -6.36 -14.03
CA GLU A 44 6.54 -5.47 -15.11
C GLU A 44 5.24 -5.92 -15.80
N GLU A 45 4.93 -7.22 -15.75
CA GLU A 45 3.68 -7.76 -16.27
C GLU A 45 2.50 -7.62 -15.30
N GLY A 46 2.77 -7.25 -14.04
CA GLY A 46 1.78 -7.20 -12.95
C GLY A 46 1.27 -8.57 -12.53
N LYS A 47 2.01 -9.64 -12.83
CA LYS A 47 1.60 -11.04 -12.64
C LYS A 47 2.38 -11.74 -11.53
N GLY A 48 3.61 -11.31 -11.29
CA GLY A 48 4.48 -11.84 -10.24
C GLY A 48 4.61 -10.86 -9.07
N LEU A 49 4.50 -11.37 -7.84
CA LEU A 49 4.86 -10.61 -6.64
C LEU A 49 6.39 -10.57 -6.52
N LEU A 50 6.98 -9.37 -6.60
CA LEU A 50 8.41 -9.18 -6.38
C LEU A 50 8.72 -8.95 -4.90
N ASP A 51 7.96 -8.09 -4.25
CA ASP A 51 8.19 -7.69 -2.87
C ASP A 51 6.91 -7.11 -2.25
N TRP A 52 6.85 -7.06 -0.92
CA TRP A 52 5.75 -6.42 -0.19
C TRP A 52 6.22 -5.88 1.15
N GLY A 53 5.45 -4.95 1.70
CA GLY A 53 5.68 -4.41 3.02
C GLY A 53 4.41 -3.87 3.64
N ILE A 54 4.41 -3.82 4.96
CA ILE A 54 3.32 -3.23 5.74
C ILE A 54 3.73 -1.85 6.23
N THR A 55 2.74 -0.96 6.31
CA THR A 55 2.86 0.28 7.05
C THR A 55 1.69 0.37 8.02
N GLU A 56 2.00 0.88 9.20
CA GLU A 56 1.06 1.11 10.29
C GLU A 56 1.18 2.59 10.64
N GLU A 57 0.09 3.19 11.10
CA GLU A 57 0.13 4.51 11.72
C GLU A 57 0.24 4.37 13.24
#